data_AF-A0A6G3WZD5-F1
#
_entry.id   AF-A0A6G3WZD5-F1
#
_cell.length_a   1.000
_cell.length_b   1.000
_cell.length_c   1.000
_cell.angle_alpha   90.00
_cell.angle_beta   90.00
_cell.angle_gamma   90.00
#
_symmetry.space_group_name_H-M   'P 1'
#
loop_
_entity.id
_entity.type
_entity.pdbx_description
1 polymer ?
#
loop_
_entity_poly.entity_id
_entity_poly.type
_entity_poly.pdbx_seq_one_letter_code
_entity_poly.pdbx_strand_id
1 'polypeptide(L)' 'NAVYKGALQGDGAHAVWIGDVLIQAAAEGTDTYEMNRNLVLTDGARVDSVPNLEIETGEIVGAGHASATGR' A
#
# COMPACT_ATOMS: atom_id res chain seq x y z
N ASN A 1 7.24 -8.85 -1.59
CA ASN A 1 7.19 -7.67 -0.70
C ASN A 1 7.47 -6.40 -1.48
N ALA A 2 6.57 -5.44 -1.41
CA ALA A 2 6.72 -4.12 -2.02
C ALA A 2 6.58 -3.01 -0.95
N VAL A 3 7.41 -1.98 -1.07
CA VAL A 3 7.41 -0.84 -0.14
C VAL A 3 7.45 0.45 -0.93
N TYR A 4 6.42 1.27 -0.75
CA TYR A 4 6.28 2.60 -1.32
C TYR A 4 6.50 3.64 -0.22
N LYS A 5 7.25 4.69 -0.54
CA LYS A 5 7.52 5.81 0.37
C LYS A 5 7.28 7.14 -0.33
N GLY A 6 6.44 7.98 0.26
CA GLY A 6 6.14 9.33 -0.21
C GLY A 6 6.60 10.39 0.79
N ALA A 7 7.09 11.52 0.29
CA ALA A 7 7.30 12.74 1.06
C ALA A 7 6.70 13.91 0.28
N LEU A 8 5.69 14.56 0.82
CA LEU A 8 4.94 15.59 0.10
C LEU A 8 5.30 16.97 0.63
N GLN A 9 5.84 17.81 -0.26
CA GLN A 9 6.17 19.20 0.01
C GLN A 9 5.55 20.09 -1.06
N GLY A 10 5.01 21.24 -0.64
CA GLY A 10 4.42 22.24 -1.52
C GLY A 10 2.93 22.44 -1.27
N ASP A 11 2.47 23.67 -1.54
CA ASP A 11 1.06 24.02 -1.43
C ASP A 11 0.24 23.23 -2.46
N GLY A 12 -0.87 22.65 -2.00
CA GLY A 12 -1.72 21.78 -2.81
C GLY A 12 -1.10 20.47 -3.27
N ALA A 13 0.06 20.05 -2.75
CA ALA A 13 0.67 18.77 -3.12
C ALA A 13 -0.25 17.60 -2.76
N HIS A 14 -0.47 16.69 -3.72
CA HIS A 14 -1.38 15.56 -3.56
C HIS A 14 -0.77 14.31 -4.16
N ALA A 15 -0.73 13.23 -3.37
CA ALA A 15 -0.35 11.91 -3.82
C ALA A 15 -1.49 10.92 -3.63
N VAL A 16 -1.59 9.99 -4.57
CA VAL A 16 -2.52 8.86 -4.51
C VAL A 16 -1.73 7.59 -4.72
N TRP A 17 -1.90 6.62 -3.83
CA TRP A 17 -1.38 5.27 -4.00
C TRP A 17 -2.54 4.29 -4.07
N ILE A 18 -2.51 3.43 -5.08
CA ILE A 18 -3.44 2.31 -5.24
C ILE A 18 -2.57 1.06 -5.31
N GLY A 19 -2.78 0.15 -4.36
CA GLY A 19 -2.10 -1.14 -4.30
C GLY A 19 -3.10 -2.24 -4.58
N ASP A 20 -2.69 -3.26 -5.34
CA ASP A 20 -3.49 -4.44 -5.59
C ASP A 20 -2.59 -5.67 -5.69
N VAL A 21 -2.96 -6.71 -4.95
CA VAL A 21 -2.26 -8.00 -4.98
C VAL A 21 -3.28 -9.09 -5.26
N LEU A 22 -3.18 -9.67 -6.46
CA LEU A 22 -3.91 -10.86 -6.85
C LEU A 22 -3.08 -12.12 -6.52
N ILE A 23 -3.60 -12.94 -5.61
CA ILE A 23 -3.11 -14.29 -5.33
C ILE A 23 -4.05 -15.27 -6.03
N GLN A 24 -3.59 -15.80 -7.17
CA GLN A 24 -4.37 -16.74 -7.97
C GLN A 24 -4.54 -18.08 -7.26
N ALA A 25 -5.58 -18.84 -7.63
CA ALA A 25 -5.86 -20.14 -7.02
C ALA A 25 -4.67 -21.13 -6.99
N ALA A 26 -3.80 -21.08 -8.02
CA ALA A 26 -2.61 -21.94 -8.14
C ALA A 26 -1.37 -21.43 -7.37
N ALA A 27 -1.44 -20.25 -6.77
CA ALA A 27 -0.33 -19.60 -6.07
C ALA A 27 -0.24 -20.05 -4.60
N GLU A 28 -0.19 -21.36 -4.39
CA GLU A 28 -0.02 -21.96 -3.06
C GLU A 28 1.32 -21.55 -2.42
N GLY A 29 1.35 -21.47 -1.10
CA GLY A 29 2.54 -21.08 -0.33
C GLY A 29 2.91 -19.61 -0.44
N THR A 30 2.05 -18.75 -1.01
CA THR A 30 2.32 -17.32 -1.13
C THR A 30 2.53 -16.66 0.25
N ASP A 31 3.62 -15.90 0.37
CA ASP A 31 3.90 -14.99 1.47
C ASP A 31 4.18 -13.60 0.90
N THR A 32 3.27 -12.66 1.08
CA THR A 32 3.38 -11.33 0.47
C THR A 32 2.91 -10.21 1.39
N TYR A 33 3.60 -9.08 1.31
CA TYR A 33 3.24 -7.88 2.04
C TYR A 33 3.48 -6.62 1.21
N GLU A 34 2.48 -5.74 1.16
CA GLU A 34 2.59 -4.39 0.63
C GLU A 34 2.58 -3.33 1.73
N MET A 35 3.46 -2.35 1.61
CA MET A 35 3.50 -1.24 2.55
C MET A 35 3.60 0.10 1.84
N ASN A 36 2.76 1.06 2.24
CA ASN A 36 2.84 2.45 1.83
C ASN A 36 3.11 3.34 3.06
N ARG A 37 4.17 4.16 3.02
CA ARG A 37 4.49 5.12 4.10
C ARG A 37 4.66 6.50 3.54
N ASN A 38 3.87 7.44 4.04
CA ASN A 38 3.88 8.81 3.56
C ASN A 38 4.20 9.79 4.68
N LEU A 39 5.02 10.80 4.37
CA LEU A 39 5.31 11.92 5.25
C LEU A 39 4.81 13.22 4.60
N VAL A 40 3.91 13.91 5.27
CA VAL A 40 3.37 15.20 4.83
C VAL A 40 4.24 16.31 5.45
N LEU A 41 4.95 17.06 4.60
CA LEU A 41 5.89 18.12 5.02
C LEU A 41 5.30 19.52 4.96
N THR A 42 4.17 19.70 4.28
CA THR A 42 3.50 21.00 4.12
C THR A 42 2.06 20.87 4.59
N ASP A 43 1.62 21.79 5.46
CA ASP A 43 0.23 21.86 5.88
C ASP A 43 -0.69 22.03 4.66
N GLY A 44 -1.75 21.22 4.60
CA GLY A 44 -2.68 21.19 3.47
C GLY A 44 -2.31 20.21 2.35
N ALA A 45 -1.09 19.66 2.33
CA ALA A 45 -0.78 18.56 1.42
C ALA A 45 -1.54 17.29 1.80
N ARG A 46 -1.93 16.50 0.80
CA ARG A 46 -2.87 15.38 0.93
C ARG A 46 -2.28 14.08 0.42
N VAL A 47 -2.59 12.99 1.11
CA VAL A 47 -2.28 11.64 0.64
C VAL A 47 -3.52 10.77 0.74
N ASP A 48 -3.89 10.13 -0.36
CA ASP A 48 -4.91 9.08 -0.38
C ASP A 48 -4.26 7.71 -0.64
N SER A 49 -4.76 6.67 0.02
CA SER A 49 -4.28 5.30 -0.13
C SER A 49 -5.45 4.34 -0.30
N VAL A 50 -5.41 3.52 -1.35
CA VAL A 50 -6.41 2.50 -1.64
C VAL A 50 -5.70 1.16 -1.83
N PRO A 51 -5.45 0.41 -0.74
CA PRO A 51 -4.91 -0.93 -0.86
C PRO A 51 -6.01 -1.98 -1.07
N ASN A 52 -5.70 -2.99 -1.87
CA ASN A 52 -6.59 -4.10 -2.18
C ASN A 52 -5.84 -5.44 -2.14
N LEU A 53 -6.54 -6.50 -1.71
CA LEU A 53 -6.07 -7.88 -1.77
C LEU A 53 -7.16 -8.73 -2.40
N GLU A 54 -6.80 -9.47 -3.45
CA GLU A 54 -7.67 -10.45 -4.10
C GLU A 54 -7.05 -11.83 -3.89
N ILE A 55 -7.70 -12.67 -3.08
CA ILE A 55 -7.15 -13.96 -2.68
C ILE A 55 -8.11 -15.07 -3.10
N GLU A 56 -7.67 -15.89 -4.06
CA GLU A 56 -8.47 -16.98 -4.62
C GLU A 56 -8.18 -18.35 -3.98
N THR A 57 -7.17 -18.45 -3.11
CA THR A 57 -6.78 -19.69 -2.42
C THR A 57 -6.54 -19.50 -0.93
N GLY A 58 -6.91 -20.50 -0.12
CA GLY A 58 -6.62 -20.53 1.31
C GLY A 58 -5.24 -21.09 1.66
N GLU A 59 -4.54 -21.70 0.70
CA GLU A 59 -3.25 -22.34 0.89
C GLU A 59 -2.10 -21.33 0.80
N ILE A 60 -2.13 -20.28 1.63
CA ILE A 60 -1.10 -19.24 1.69
C ILE A 60 -0.40 -19.21 3.05
N VAL A 61 0.85 -18.76 3.08
CA VAL A 61 1.60 -18.53 4.32
C VAL A 61 1.15 -17.21 4.96
N GLY A 62 0.92 -16.17 4.15
CA GLY A 62 0.50 -14.87 4.62
C GLY A 62 0.28 -13.86 3.50
N ALA A 63 -0.67 -12.96 3.71
CA ALA A 63 -0.89 -11.80 2.86
C ALA A 63 -1.26 -10.60 3.72
N GLY A 64 -0.77 -9.42 3.36
CA GLY A 64 -1.12 -8.22 4.08
C GLY A 64 -0.75 -6.93 3.37
N HIS A 65 -1.38 -5.86 3.82
CA HIS A 65 -1.14 -4.52 3.36
C HIS A 65 -1.16 -3.56 4.54
N ALA A 66 -0.28 -2.57 4.53
CA ALA A 66 -0.26 -1.51 5.53
C ALA A 66 -0.06 -0.17 4.85
N SER A 67 -0.90 0.81 5.20
CA SER A 67 -0.66 2.21 4.84
C SER A 67 -0.60 3.07 6.09
N ALA A 68 0.39 3.95 6.15
CA ALA A 68 0.50 4.95 7.19
C ALA A 68 0.89 6.30 6.58
N THR A 69 0.23 7.35 7.04
CA THR A 69 0.57 8.74 6.72
C THR A 69 0.87 9.47 8.02
N GLY A 70 2.06 10.04 8.11
CA GLY A 70 2.50 10.89 9.22
C GLY A 70 2.74 12.33 8.77
N ARG A 71 2.88 13.22 9.74
CA ARG A 71 3.27 14.62 9.59
C ARG A 71 4.33 14.96 10.64
#